data_AF-A0AAW9EH05-F1
#
_entry.id   AF-A0AAW9EH05-F1
#
_cell.length_a   1.000
_cell.length_b   1.000
_cell.length_c   1.000
_cell.angle_alpha   90.00
_cell.angle_beta   90.00
_cell.angle_gamma   90.00
#
_symmetry.space_group_name_H-M   'P 1'
#
loop_
_entity.id
_entity.type
_entity.pdbx_description
1 polymer ?
#
loop_
_entity_poly.entity_id
_entity_poly.type
_entity_poly.pdbx_seq_one_letter_code
_entity_poly.pdbx_strand_id
1 'polypeptide(L)' 'IVIAQDLYPEQLEGDEPEPLVQIRWPIAKMMDLLDHPDFTEARNVSALFLAQRYLQQVCPK' A
#
# COMPACT_ATOMS: atom_id res chain seq x y z
N ILE A 1 1.36 -4.56 10.27
CA ILE A 1 1.63 -4.41 8.82
C ILE A 1 3.04 -4.88 8.50
N VAL A 2 3.32 -5.23 7.26
CA VAL A 2 4.67 -5.50 6.74
C VAL A 2 4.95 -4.50 5.62
N ILE A 3 6.16 -3.94 5.57
CA ILE A 3 6.61 -3.05 4.50
C ILE A 3 7.72 -3.79 3.76
N ALA A 4 7.40 -4.33 2.60
CA ALA A 4 8.37 -4.98 1.73
C ALA A 4 9.11 -3.94 0.89
N GLN A 5 10.40 -4.16 0.68
CA GLN A 5 11.29 -3.33 -0.13
C GLN A 5 11.94 -4.19 -1.21
N ASP A 6 12.57 -3.55 -2.20
CA ASP A 6 13.25 -4.23 -3.30
C ASP A 6 12.34 -5.21 -4.07
N LEU A 7 11.04 -4.87 -4.16
CA LEU A 7 10.05 -5.63 -4.92
C LEU A 7 10.39 -5.62 -6.41
N TYR A 8 10.32 -6.78 -7.04
CA TYR A 8 10.47 -6.98 -8.47
C TYR A 8 9.18 -7.55 -9.07
N PRO A 9 8.95 -7.41 -10.39
CA PRO A 9 7.80 -8.02 -11.04
C PRO A 9 7.88 -9.54 -10.93
N GLU A 10 6.93 -10.14 -10.23
CA GLU A 10 6.77 -11.58 -10.09
C GLU A 10 5.29 -11.91 -10.03
N GLN A 11 4.91 -13.04 -10.64
CA GLN A 11 3.56 -13.57 -10.59
C GLN A 11 3.67 -15.08 -10.34
N LEU A 12 3.01 -15.54 -9.29
CA LEU A 12 2.89 -16.95 -8.94
C LEU A 12 1.46 -17.41 -9.19
N GLU A 13 1.30 -18.73 -9.36
CA GLU A 13 -0.02 -19.34 -9.41
C GLU A 13 -0.72 -19.12 -8.07
N GLY A 14 -1.90 -18.51 -8.12
CA GLY A 14 -2.73 -18.23 -6.95
C GLY A 14 -4.08 -18.92 -7.07
N ASP A 15 -4.77 -19.05 -5.95
CA ASP A 15 -6.07 -19.73 -5.88
C ASP A 15 -7.25 -18.85 -6.34
N GLU A 16 -7.03 -17.54 -6.50
CA GLU A 16 -8.06 -16.61 -6.94
C GLU A 16 -8.41 -16.83 -8.43
N PRO A 17 -9.71 -16.97 -8.77
CA PRO A 17 -10.13 -17.23 -10.14
C PRO A 17 -9.94 -16.02 -11.07
N GLU A 18 -9.78 -14.83 -10.50
CA GLU A 18 -9.64 -13.57 -11.24
C GLU A 18 -8.26 -12.92 -11.02
N PRO A 19 -7.69 -12.25 -12.04
CA PRO A 19 -6.41 -11.59 -11.91
C PRO A 19 -6.49 -10.36 -10.99
N LEU A 20 -5.59 -10.28 -10.01
CA LEU A 20 -5.48 -9.13 -9.12
C LEU A 20 -4.86 -7.93 -9.86
N VAL A 21 -5.60 -6.83 -9.92
CA VAL A 21 -5.13 -5.57 -10.54
C VAL A 21 -4.23 -4.82 -9.56
N GLN A 22 -2.99 -4.53 -9.99
CA GLN A 22 -2.04 -3.74 -9.20
C GLN A 22 -2.13 -2.26 -9.58
N ILE A 23 -2.34 -1.40 -8.58
CA ILE A 23 -2.31 0.06 -8.72
C ILE A 23 -1.09 0.60 -7.97
N ARG A 24 -0.17 1.27 -8.70
CA ARG A 24 0.98 1.94 -8.09
C ARG A 24 0.57 3.32 -7.60
N TRP A 25 0.85 3.62 -6.32
CA TRP A 25 0.56 4.91 -5.72
C TRP A 25 1.84 5.59 -5.23
N PRO A 26 2.06 6.88 -5.52
CA PRO A 26 3.26 7.58 -5.05
C PRO A 26 3.22 7.78 -3.53
N ILE A 27 4.30 7.39 -2.83
CA ILE A 27 4.43 7.52 -1.37
C ILE A 27 4.19 8.97 -0.90
N ALA A 28 4.71 9.94 -1.66
CA ALA A 28 4.55 11.36 -1.34
C ALA A 28 3.08 11.84 -1.31
N LYS A 29 2.16 11.09 -1.95
CA LYS A 29 0.71 11.36 -1.97
C LYS A 29 -0.10 10.26 -1.31
N MET A 30 0.50 9.40 -0.49
CA MET A 30 -0.19 8.23 0.05
C MET A 30 -1.45 8.59 0.85
N MET A 31 -1.49 9.78 1.47
CA MET A 31 -2.65 10.23 2.25
C MET A 31 -3.86 10.59 1.39
N ASP A 32 -3.67 10.89 0.11
CA ASP A 32 -4.76 11.14 -0.84
C ASP A 32 -5.66 9.89 -1.01
N LEU A 33 -5.18 8.69 -0.62
CA LEU A 33 -6.00 7.47 -0.59
C LEU A 33 -7.18 7.57 0.38
N LEU A 34 -7.12 8.42 1.42
CA LEU A 34 -8.23 8.60 2.35
C LEU A 34 -9.47 9.22 1.68
N ASP A 35 -9.28 9.96 0.59
CA ASP A 35 -10.36 10.56 -0.19
C ASP A 35 -10.84 9.64 -1.32
N HIS A 36 -10.18 8.48 -1.53
CA HIS A 36 -10.56 7.54 -2.57
C HIS A 36 -11.77 6.71 -2.14
N PRO A 37 -12.88 6.69 -2.90
CA PRO A 37 -14.14 6.08 -2.47
C PRO A 37 -14.03 4.56 -2.21
N ASP A 38 -13.13 3.89 -2.92
CA ASP A 38 -12.88 2.45 -2.75
C ASP A 38 -11.87 2.11 -1.64
N PHE A 39 -11.27 3.10 -0.98
CA PHE A 39 -10.26 2.92 0.07
C PHE A 39 -10.83 3.29 1.46
N THR A 40 -11.91 2.63 1.86
CA THR A 40 -12.66 2.99 3.08
C THR A 40 -12.60 1.96 4.21
N GLU A 41 -11.91 0.84 3.98
CA GLU A 41 -11.85 -0.27 4.92
C GLU A 41 -10.88 0.01 6.09
N ALA A 42 -11.29 -0.35 7.31
CA ALA A 42 -10.57 0.04 8.53
C ALA A 42 -9.14 -0.50 8.65
N ARG A 43 -8.87 -1.73 8.17
CA ARG A 43 -7.52 -2.32 8.11
C ARG A 43 -6.65 -1.57 7.12
N ASN A 44 -7.20 -1.17 5.97
CA ASN A 44 -6.49 -0.39 4.96
C ASN A 44 -6.09 1.00 5.50
N VAL A 45 -7.03 1.72 6.13
CA VAL A 45 -6.77 3.03 6.74
C VAL A 45 -5.74 2.91 7.87
N SER A 46 -5.89 1.91 8.74
CA SER A 46 -4.92 1.66 9.81
C SER A 46 -3.53 1.35 9.26
N ALA A 47 -3.43 0.54 8.21
CA ALA A 47 -2.18 0.21 7.57
C ALA A 47 -1.50 1.44 6.94
N LEU A 48 -2.28 2.32 6.32
CA LEU A 48 -1.80 3.56 5.72
C LEU A 48 -1.13 4.47 6.76
N PHE A 49 -1.78 4.70 7.90
CA PHE A 49 -1.22 5.53 8.97
C PHE A 49 0.02 4.90 9.62
N LEU A 50 0.02 3.58 9.85
CA LEU A 50 1.19 2.88 10.38
C LEU A 50 2.39 2.97 9.41
N ALA A 51 2.14 2.81 8.11
CA ALA A 51 3.18 2.94 7.09
C ALA A 51 3.71 4.36 6.98
N GLN A 52 2.83 5.38 6.99
CA GLN A 52 3.21 6.78 6.95
C GLN A 52 4.16 7.12 8.11
N ARG A 53 3.79 6.73 9.35
CA ARG A 53 4.63 6.97 10.54
C ARG A 53 6.01 6.32 10.40
N TYR A 54 6.05 5.07 9.93
CA TYR A 54 7.33 4.37 9.73
C TYR A 54 8.19 5.08 8.68
N LEU A 55 7.64 5.43 7.52
CA LEU A 55 8.36 6.07 6.42
C LEU A 55 8.94 7.43 6.81
N GLN A 56 8.23 8.19 7.65
CA GLN A 56 8.74 9.46 8.21
C GLN A 56 9.95 9.28 9.14
N GLN A 57 10.10 8.11 9.77
CA GLN A 57 11.24 7.81 10.65
C GLN A 57 12.47 7.34 9.87
N VAL A 58 12.27 6.53 8.82
CA VAL A 58 13.37 5.94 8.05
C VAL A 58 13.88 6.82 6.92
N CYS A 59 13.04 7.73 6.41
CA CYS A 59 13.43 8.73 5.42
C CYS A 59 13.19 10.13 5.99
N PRO A 60 14.08 10.64 6.87
CA PRO A 60 14.02 12.03 7.27
C PRO A 60 14.20 12.92 6.03
N LYS A 61 13.40 13.98 5.93
CA LYS A 61 13.48 14.98 4.86
C LYS A 61 14.86 15.63 4.81
#